data_AF-A0A9W7G565-F1
#
_entry.id   AF-A0A9W7G565-F1
#
_cell.length_a   1.000
_cell.length_b   1.000
_cell.length_c   1.000
_cell.angle_alpha   90.00
_cell.angle_beta   90.00
_cell.angle_gamma   90.00
#
_symmetry.space_group_name_H-M   'P 1'
#
loop_
_entity.id
_entity.type
_entity.pdbx_description
1 polymer ?
#
loop_
_entity_poly.entity_id
_entity_poly.type
_entity_poly.pdbx_seq_one_letter_code
_entity_poly.pdbx_strand_id
1 'polypeptide(L)'
;MKVIGVDTALPAFTTMEFYAAHECLLLPYEQSPDQAGLHHRKVVDCSAHMLWVGERTRQQDGAHFQFVHGVSNPLGVRQVHPGPASGDATR
;
A
#
# COMPACT_ATOMS: atom_id res chain seq x y z
N MET A 1 12.01 27.83 -14.57
CA MET A 1 10.86 28.54 -13.97
C MET A 1 11.17 30.00 -13.61
N LYS A 2 12.35 30.32 -13.06
CA LYS A 2 12.73 31.71 -12.74
C LYS A 2 12.65 32.71 -13.91
N VAL A 3 13.02 32.28 -15.13
CA VAL A 3 12.95 33.12 -16.35
C VAL A 3 11.52 33.47 -16.75
N ILE A 4 10.53 32.63 -16.45
CA ILE A 4 9.10 32.89 -16.70
C ILE A 4 8.41 33.54 -15.48
N GLY A 5 9.18 34.07 -14.52
CA GLY A 5 8.67 34.80 -13.36
C GLY A 5 8.17 33.96 -12.19
N VAL A 6 8.34 32.63 -12.22
CA VAL A 6 7.97 31.75 -11.09
C VAL A 6 9.08 31.74 -10.06
N ASP A 7 8.75 32.11 -8.81
CA ASP A 7 9.66 32.04 -7.67
C ASP A 7 9.94 30.58 -7.28
N THR A 8 11.18 30.15 -7.46
CA THR A 8 11.62 28.78 -7.16
C THR A 8 12.06 28.61 -5.71
N ALA A 9 12.02 29.65 -4.88
CA ALA A 9 12.30 29.53 -3.44
C ALA A 9 11.11 28.96 -2.65
N LEU A 10 9.92 28.90 -3.26
CA LEU A 10 8.72 28.36 -2.63
C LEU A 10 8.94 26.88 -2.22
N PRO A 11 8.37 26.42 -1.08
CA PRO A 11 8.48 25.03 -0.62
C PRO A 11 8.12 23.98 -1.67
N ALA A 12 7.16 24.28 -2.57
CA ALA A 12 6.78 23.40 -3.66
C ALA A 12 7.93 23.03 -4.63
N PHE A 13 9.01 23.81 -4.64
CA PHE A 13 10.20 23.57 -5.47
C PHE A 13 11.44 23.18 -4.67
N THR A 14 11.37 23.23 -3.34
CA THR A 14 12.51 22.97 -2.44
C THR A 14 12.25 21.83 -1.45
N THR A 15 11.02 21.32 -1.40
CA THR A 15 10.61 20.18 -0.57
C THR A 15 10.09 19.05 -1.45
N MET A 16 10.13 17.83 -0.93
CA MET A 16 9.57 16.66 -1.57
C MET A 16 8.93 15.77 -0.51
N GLU A 17 7.80 15.17 -0.87
CA GLU A 17 7.14 14.18 -0.03
C GLU A 17 7.70 12.80 -0.36
N PHE A 18 8.12 12.07 0.68
CA PHE A 18 8.60 10.69 0.56
C PHE A 18 7.56 9.75 1.14
N TYR A 19 7.21 8.73 0.38
CA TYR A 19 6.28 7.68 0.79
C TYR A 19 7.01 6.35 0.88
N ALA A 20 6.80 5.65 1.99
CA ALA A 20 7.30 4.31 2.22
C ALA A 20 6.23 3.27 1.85
N ALA A 21 6.67 2.16 1.25
CA ALA A 21 5.81 1.02 0.91
C ALA A 21 6.57 -0.30 1.07
N HIS A 22 5.87 -1.36 1.47
CA HIS A 22 6.41 -2.72 1.56
C HIS A 22 5.35 -3.79 1.26
N GLU A 23 5.81 -5.03 1.10
CA GLU A 23 4.93 -6.19 0.98
C GLU A 23 4.31 -6.49 2.34
N CYS A 24 2.99 -6.53 2.40
CA CYS A 24 2.23 -6.90 3.59
C CYS A 24 2.42 -8.41 3.88
N LEU A 25 3.62 -8.83 4.27
CA LEU A 25 3.98 -10.25 4.32
C LEU A 25 3.72 -10.85 5.68
N LEU A 26 4.15 -10.17 6.75
CA LEU A 26 4.12 -10.67 8.12
C LEU A 26 2.90 -10.09 8.86
N LEU A 27 1.75 -10.74 8.74
CA LEU A 27 0.49 -10.26 9.32
C LEU A 27 0.56 -9.89 10.82
N PRO A 28 1.26 -10.63 11.70
CA PRO A 28 1.38 -10.24 13.10
C PRO A 28 2.14 -8.92 13.32
N TYR A 29 2.96 -8.50 12.37
CA TYR A 29 3.64 -7.20 12.40
C TYR A 29 2.73 -6.07 11.91
N GLU A 30 1.98 -6.33 10.84
CA GLU A 30 1.04 -5.36 10.26
C GLU A 30 -0.19 -5.14 11.17
N GLN A 31 -0.61 -6.17 11.90
CA GLN A 31 -1.70 -6.13 12.86
C GLN A 31 -1.22 -5.60 14.22
N SER A 32 -0.96 -4.29 14.30
CA SER A 32 -0.68 -3.65 15.59
C SER A 32 -1.97 -3.58 16.45
N PRO A 33 -1.92 -3.96 17.75
CA PRO A 33 -3.09 -3.94 18.64
C PRO A 33 -3.76 -2.56 18.77
N ASP A 34 -3.05 -1.47 18.49
CA ASP A 34 -3.59 -0.11 18.56
C ASP A 34 -4.55 0.25 17.41
N GLN A 35 -4.60 -0.55 16.33
CA GLN A 35 -5.52 -0.33 15.21
C GLN A 35 -6.99 -0.59 15.60
N ALA A 36 -7.25 -1.41 16.63
CA ALA A 36 -8.59 -1.80 17.04
C ALA A 36 -9.41 -0.66 17.69
N GLY A 37 -8.75 0.38 18.22
CA GLY A 37 -9.42 1.48 18.93
C GLY A 37 -10.09 2.54 18.04
N LEU A 38 -9.89 2.47 16.72
CA LEU A 38 -10.41 3.44 15.75
C LEU A 38 -11.85 3.10 15.30
N HIS A 39 -12.76 2.79 16.21
CA HIS A 39 -14.12 2.34 15.89
C HIS A 39 -14.96 3.34 15.05
N HIS A 40 -14.53 4.61 14.93
CA HIS A 40 -15.20 5.66 14.15
C HIS A 40 -14.34 6.22 12.99
N ARG A 41 -13.13 5.69 12.80
CA ARG A 41 -12.20 6.12 11.74
C ARG A 41 -11.88 4.93 10.84
N LYS A 42 -11.55 5.23 9.59
CA LYS A 42 -10.95 4.25 8.69
C LYS A 42 -9.71 3.66 9.35
N VAL A 43 -9.64 2.33 9.43
CA VAL A 43 -8.45 1.64 9.94
C VAL A 43 -7.34 1.83 8.91
N VAL A 44 -6.20 2.33 9.34
CA VAL A 44 -5.02 2.54 8.50
C VAL A 44 -3.88 1.80 9.17
N ASP A 45 -3.13 1.04 8.38
CA ASP A 45 -1.88 0.48 8.82
C ASP A 45 -0.80 1.56 8.85
N CYS A 46 -0.17 1.73 10.01
CA CYS A 46 0.87 2.73 10.23
C CYS A 46 2.27 2.20 9.89
N SER A 47 2.41 0.95 9.47
CA SER A 47 3.69 0.36 9.07
C SER A 47 4.25 1.01 7.79
N ALA A 48 3.38 1.45 6.88
CA ALA A 48 3.74 2.15 5.64
C ALA A 48 2.60 3.02 5.09
N HIS A 49 2.95 3.87 4.13
CA HIS A 49 1.97 4.72 3.43
C HIS A 49 1.16 3.93 2.42
N MET A 50 1.77 2.95 1.75
CA MET A 50 1.15 2.04 0.80
C MET A 50 1.61 0.61 1.09
N LEU A 51 0.72 -0.36 0.92
CA LEU A 51 1.04 -1.79 1.06
C LEU A 51 0.83 -2.51 -0.27
N TRP A 52 1.53 -3.61 -0.49
CA TRP A 52 1.18 -4.53 -1.59
C TRP A 52 1.05 -5.98 -1.15
N VAL A 53 0.22 -6.75 -1.87
CA VAL A 53 0.12 -8.20 -1.75
C VAL A 53 0.99 -8.86 -2.83
N GLY A 54 1.86 -9.76 -2.40
CA GLY A 54 2.78 -10.49 -3.27
C GLY A 54 2.10 -11.56 -4.11
N GLU A 55 2.83 -12.10 -5.08
CA GLU A 55 2.30 -13.11 -6.00
C GLU A 55 1.94 -14.44 -5.30
N ARG A 56 2.70 -14.81 -4.27
CA ARG A 56 2.51 -16.06 -3.51
C ARG A 56 1.49 -15.93 -2.38
N THR A 57 1.03 -14.71 -2.10
CA THR A 57 0.15 -14.37 -0.98
C THR A 57 -1.16 -13.71 -1.44
N ARG A 58 -1.44 -13.70 -2.77
CA ARG A 58 -2.64 -13.08 -3.37
C ARG A 58 -3.86 -13.98 -3.48
N GLN A 59 -3.91 -15.09 -2.73
CA GLN A 59 -5.09 -15.96 -2.72
C GLN A 59 -6.31 -15.14 -2.27
N GLN A 60 -7.40 -15.17 -3.04
CA GLN A 60 -8.59 -14.33 -2.79
C GLN A 60 -9.20 -14.57 -1.41
N ASP A 61 -9.24 -15.84 -0.99
CA ASP A 61 -9.73 -16.26 0.32
C ASP A 61 -8.60 -16.34 1.37
N GLY A 62 -7.43 -15.77 1.06
CA GLY A 62 -6.25 -15.80 1.92
C GLY A 62 -6.27 -14.74 3.02
N ALA A 63 -5.51 -14.99 4.09
CA ALA A 63 -5.41 -14.09 5.24
C ALA A 63 -4.91 -12.69 4.85
N HIS A 64 -4.03 -12.60 3.85
CA HIS A 64 -3.52 -11.35 3.30
C HIS A 64 -4.62 -10.49 2.67
N PHE A 65 -5.50 -11.09 1.86
CA PHE A 65 -6.63 -10.38 1.25
C PHE A 65 -7.64 -9.93 2.30
N GLN A 66 -7.91 -10.78 3.29
CA GLN A 66 -8.78 -10.43 4.40
C GLN A 66 -8.23 -9.26 5.23
N PHE A 67 -6.92 -9.22 5.47
CA PHE A 67 -6.28 -8.10 6.15
C PHE A 67 -6.36 -6.80 5.33
N VAL A 68 -5.92 -6.83 4.06
CA VAL A 68 -5.87 -5.60 3.27
C VAL A 68 -7.28 -5.06 2.92
N HIS A 69 -8.31 -5.91 2.93
CA HIS A 69 -9.71 -5.47 2.83
C HIS A 69 -10.16 -4.63 4.04
N GLY A 70 -9.53 -4.82 5.20
CA GLY A 70 -9.85 -4.11 6.44
C GLY A 70 -9.15 -2.77 6.59
N VAL A 71 -8.08 -2.50 5.84
CA VAL A 71 -7.29 -1.26 5.94
C VAL A 71 -7.62 -0.29 4.79
N SER A 72 -7.38 1.00 5.03
CA SER A 72 -7.69 2.08 4.09
C SER A 72 -6.45 2.67 3.41
N ASN A 73 -5.29 2.04 3.57
CA ASN A 73 -4.08 2.40 2.84
C ASN A 73 -4.31 2.22 1.33
N PRO A 74 -3.64 2.99 0.47
CA PRO A 74 -3.42 2.60 -0.92
C PRO A 74 -2.85 1.18 -1.01
N LEU A 75 -3.41 0.36 -1.88
CA LEU A 75 -3.04 -1.05 -2.03
C LEU A 75 -2.52 -1.35 -3.45
N GLY A 76 -1.49 -2.18 -3.51
CA GLY A 76 -1.03 -2.81 -4.75
C GLY A 76 -1.25 -4.32 -4.70
N VAL A 77 -1.44 -4.94 -5.86
CA VAL A 77 -1.39 -6.40 -6.01
C VAL A 77 -0.35 -6.72 -7.08
N ARG A 78 0.63 -7.56 -6.73
CA ARG A 78 1.63 -8.00 -7.70
C ARG A 78 0.95 -8.88 -8.73
N GLN A 79 0.87 -8.37 -9.96
CA GLN A 79 0.41 -9.14 -11.10
C GLN A 79 1.44 -10.21 -11.47
N VAL A 80 0.94 -11.36 -11.94
CA VAL A 80 1.75 -12.43 -12.50
C VAL A 80 2.13 -12.02 -13.92
N HIS A 81 3.44 -12.03 -14.24
CA HIS A 81 3.86 -12.02 -15.62
C HIS A 81 3.37 -13.32 -16.28
N PRO A 82 2.73 -13.30 -17.45
CA PRO A 82 2.25 -14.51 -18.11
C PRO A 82 3.43 -15.36 -18.62
N GLY A 83 4.07 -16.11 -17.70
CA GLY A 83 4.76 -17.35 -18.03
C GLY A 83 3.74 -18.46 -18.30
N PRO A 84 4.15 -19.65 -18.77
CA PRO A 84 3.22 -20.70 -19.19
C PRO A 84 2.22 -21.02 -18.07
N ALA A 85 0.97 -20.58 -18.31
CA ALA A 85 -0.27 -20.77 -17.55
C ALA A 85 -0.13 -21.19 -16.07
N SER A 86 0.00 -20.22 -15.16
CA SER A 86 -0.57 -20.39 -13.81
C SER A 86 -2.04 -19.99 -13.86
N GLY A 87 -2.93 -20.98 -13.73
CA GLY A 87 -4.37 -20.91 -14.04
C GLY A 87 -5.23 -20.12 -13.07
N ASP A 88 -4.83 -18.91 -12.67
CA ASP A 88 -5.58 -18.12 -11.69
C ASP A 88 -5.51 -16.60 -11.97
N ALA A 89 -5.95 -16.21 -13.18
CA ALA A 89 -5.99 -14.82 -13.65
C ALA A 89 -7.41 -14.31 -13.97
N THR A 90 -8.45 -15.04 -13.59
CA THR A 90 -9.85 -14.63 -13.80
C THR A 90 -10.70 -14.93 -12.58
N ARG A 91 -10.65 -14.05 -11.58
CA ARG A 91 -11.74 -13.70 -10.67
C ARG A 91 -11.38 -12.39 -9.98
#